data_AF-A0A7S3TXE4-F1
#
_entry.id   AF-A0A7S3TXE4-F1
#
_cell.length_a   1.000
_cell.length_b   1.000
_cell.length_c   1.000
_cell.angle_alpha   90.00
_cell.angle_beta   90.00
_cell.angle_gamma   90.00
#
_symmetry.space_group_name_H-M   'P 1'
#
loop_
_entity.id
_entity.type
_entity.pdbx_description
1 polymer ?
#
loop_
_entity_poly.entity_id
_entity_poly.type
_entity_poly.pdbx_seq_one_letter_code
_entity_poly.pdbx_strand_id
1 'polypeptide(L)'
;MSSTNGVAPVKAEYLIAPPERPATSGADGSDAAATADSAAATAGPPSAAGPPRKKQKGMNKNRGSYRPAKAEVRLCTAVVQGRECKFGDGCKYSHDLVAYRTTCPPDLGELCPIYSVNGYCRFGVTCRFGGAHGASNTPPAQPVDSERNVAPAALTSRLRKHEYDFSGAAHALRQWDAINEHRKPSEGQEAGAAAAAQAAAAQAQAGASD
;
A
#
# COMPACT_ATOMS: atom_id res chain seq x y z
N MET A 1 8.20 14.24 28.74
CA MET A 1 8.06 12.79 28.57
C MET A 1 8.63 12.37 27.23
N SER A 2 9.48 11.33 27.20
CA SER A 2 10.30 10.96 26.04
C SER A 2 9.44 10.53 24.84
N SER A 3 9.42 11.36 23.80
CA SER A 3 8.81 11.01 22.51
C SER A 3 9.68 9.93 21.85
N THR A 4 9.22 8.69 21.83
CA THR A 4 9.92 7.60 21.13
C THR A 4 9.88 7.87 19.63
N ASN A 5 11.05 8.08 19.03
CA ASN A 5 11.19 8.33 17.59
C ASN A 5 10.46 7.24 16.77
N GLY A 6 9.55 7.67 15.90
CA GLY A 6 8.93 6.82 14.87
C GLY A 6 7.50 6.34 15.14
N VAL A 7 6.87 6.73 16.24
CA VAL A 7 5.45 6.41 16.51
C VAL A 7 4.61 7.67 16.40
N ALA A 8 3.68 7.69 15.44
CA ALA A 8 2.72 8.78 15.28
C ALA A 8 1.49 8.52 16.18
N PRO A 9 1.19 9.40 17.15
CA PRO A 9 0.00 9.25 17.97
C PRO A 9 -1.26 9.55 17.14
N VAL A 10 -2.06 8.51 16.88
CA VAL A 10 -3.39 8.63 16.24
C VAL A 10 -4.44 8.62 17.33
N LYS A 11 -5.41 9.55 17.27
CA LYS A 11 -6.51 9.59 18.25
C LYS A 11 -7.37 8.32 18.14
N ALA A 12 -7.82 7.80 19.27
CA ALA A 12 -8.59 6.56 19.35
C ALA A 12 -9.88 6.59 18.51
N GLU A 13 -10.47 7.78 18.29
CA GLU A 13 -11.64 7.98 17.42
C GLU A 13 -11.41 7.60 15.94
N TYR A 14 -10.15 7.50 15.49
CA TYR A 14 -9.80 7.08 14.11
C TYR A 14 -9.28 5.64 14.02
N LEU A 15 -9.29 4.88 15.12
CA LEU A 15 -8.90 3.47 15.13
C LEU A 15 -10.16 2.61 14.98
N ILE A 16 -10.28 1.93 13.83
CA ILE A 16 -11.31 0.91 13.64
C ILE A 16 -10.91 -0.31 14.47
N ALA A 17 -11.75 -0.69 15.44
CA ALA A 17 -11.52 -1.89 16.24
C ALA A 17 -11.41 -3.12 15.32
N PRO A 18 -10.36 -3.95 15.46
CA PRO A 18 -10.27 -5.19 14.71
C PRO A 18 -11.49 -6.06 15.02
N PRO A 19 -12.11 -6.71 14.03
CA PRO A 19 -13.21 -7.63 14.31
C PRO A 19 -12.74 -8.75 15.23
N GLU A 20 -13.53 -9.06 16.25
CA GLU A 20 -13.26 -10.16 17.17
C GLU A 20 -13.15 -11.46 16.38
N ARG A 21 -11.93 -12.00 16.28
CA ARG A 21 -11.71 -13.33 15.69
C ARG A 21 -12.03 -14.35 16.78
N PRO A 22 -12.97 -15.29 16.56
CA PRO A 22 -13.27 -16.32 17.53
C PRO A 22 -12.00 -17.11 17.82
N ALA A 23 -11.69 -17.27 19.11
CA ALA A 23 -10.54 -18.04 19.58
C ALA A 23 -10.72 -19.50 19.15
N THR A 24 -9.97 -19.95 18.15
CA THR A 24 -9.83 -21.38 17.88
C THR A 24 -8.91 -21.95 18.94
N SER A 25 -9.48 -22.61 19.95
CA SER A 25 -8.77 -23.49 20.85
C SER A 25 -8.22 -24.68 20.05
N GLY A 26 -6.91 -24.68 19.81
CA GLY A 26 -6.16 -25.82 19.30
C GLY A 26 -5.09 -26.19 20.32
N ALA A 27 -5.45 -27.08 21.23
CA ALA A 27 -4.50 -27.82 22.03
C ALA A 27 -3.85 -28.91 21.15
N ASP A 28 -2.53 -29.05 21.28
CA ASP A 28 -1.82 -30.32 21.55
C ASP A 28 -0.45 -30.39 20.85
N GLY A 29 0.56 -30.70 21.65
CA GLY A 29 1.93 -30.94 21.18
C GLY A 29 3.00 -30.61 22.22
N SER A 30 2.88 -31.20 23.41
CA SER A 30 3.89 -31.24 24.45
C SER A 30 5.20 -31.86 23.97
N ASP A 31 6.34 -31.24 24.32
CA ASP A 31 7.39 -31.97 25.03
C ASP A 31 8.24 -30.99 25.85
N ALA A 32 8.46 -31.38 27.10
CA ALA A 32 9.11 -30.62 28.15
C ALA A 32 10.51 -31.19 28.43
N ALA A 33 11.27 -30.46 29.25
CA ALA A 33 12.53 -30.81 29.91
C ALA A 33 13.80 -30.65 29.04
N ALA A 34 14.96 -30.17 29.52
CA ALA A 34 15.44 -29.90 30.87
C ALA A 34 16.68 -28.97 30.76
N THR A 35 16.73 -27.90 31.56
CA THR A 35 17.67 -27.65 32.69
C THR A 35 18.93 -26.84 32.36
N ALA A 36 19.34 -26.10 33.37
CA ALA A 36 20.23 -24.95 33.35
C ALA A 36 21.72 -25.30 33.56
N ASP A 37 22.52 -24.26 33.27
CA ASP A 37 23.79 -23.87 33.91
C ASP A 37 25.08 -24.68 33.63
N SER A 38 26.08 -24.03 33.02
CA SER A 38 27.38 -23.70 33.64
C SER A 38 28.44 -23.25 32.63
N ALA A 39 29.34 -22.43 33.15
CA ALA A 39 30.30 -21.57 32.46
C ALA A 39 31.58 -22.26 31.93
N ALA A 40 32.23 -21.54 30.99
CA ALA A 40 33.68 -21.45 30.71
C ALA A 40 34.49 -22.73 30.43
N ALA A 41 35.08 -22.83 29.22
CA ALA A 41 36.54 -22.69 28.99
C ALA A 41 37.00 -23.20 27.61
N THR A 42 37.85 -22.38 26.96
CA THR A 42 38.98 -22.70 26.04
C THR A 42 38.81 -23.42 24.68
N ALA A 43 39.30 -22.67 23.66
CA ALA A 43 40.28 -23.05 22.62
C ALA A 43 39.96 -24.06 21.49
N GLY A 44 39.88 -23.53 20.26
CA GLY A 44 40.44 -24.13 19.02
C GLY A 44 39.53 -25.03 18.15
N PRO A 45 39.66 -25.00 16.78
CA PRO A 45 38.60 -25.33 15.80
C PRO A 45 38.67 -26.79 15.25
N PRO A 46 37.63 -27.33 14.56
CA PRO A 46 37.67 -27.32 13.08
C PRO A 46 36.30 -27.39 12.33
N SER A 47 36.33 -26.87 11.09
CA SER A 47 35.69 -27.35 9.84
C SER A 47 34.28 -27.98 9.82
N ALA A 48 33.43 -27.32 9.01
CA ALA A 48 32.53 -27.86 7.99
C ALA A 48 31.30 -28.73 8.36
N ALA A 49 30.23 -28.45 7.59
CA ALA A 49 29.00 -29.23 7.40
C ALA A 49 27.92 -29.12 8.49
N GLY A 50 27.42 -27.90 8.70
CA GLY A 50 26.06 -27.71 9.23
C GLY A 50 25.01 -27.84 8.12
N PRO A 51 23.84 -28.47 8.35
CA PRO A 51 22.77 -28.58 7.36
C PRO A 51 22.28 -27.18 6.94
N PRO A 52 21.85 -26.99 5.68
CA PRO A 52 21.52 -25.67 5.15
C PRO A 52 20.39 -25.05 5.96
N ARG A 53 20.71 -23.96 6.68
CA ARG A 53 19.72 -23.16 7.40
C ARG A 53 18.72 -22.65 6.37
N LYS A 54 17.48 -23.17 6.42
CA LYS A 54 16.39 -22.68 5.58
C LYS A 54 16.22 -21.19 5.87
N LYS A 55 16.58 -20.34 4.90
CA LYS A 55 16.37 -18.89 4.98
C LYS A 55 14.91 -18.64 5.34
N GLN A 56 14.68 -17.80 6.35
CA GLN A 56 13.36 -17.48 6.86
C GLN A 56 12.56 -16.78 5.74
N LYS A 57 11.87 -17.57 4.93
CA LYS A 57 11.09 -17.08 3.79
C LYS A 57 9.96 -16.23 4.35
N GLY A 58 9.86 -14.99 3.87
CA GLY A 58 8.98 -13.94 4.41
C GLY A 58 7.54 -14.42 4.65
N MET A 59 6.88 -13.77 5.61
CA MET A 59 5.54 -14.09 6.14
C MET A 59 4.43 -14.11 5.05
N ASN A 60 4.71 -13.60 3.85
CA ASN A 60 3.74 -13.45 2.78
C ASN A 60 3.65 -14.68 1.84
N LYS A 61 3.56 -15.89 2.40
CA LYS A 61 3.43 -17.13 1.62
C LYS A 61 2.00 -17.37 1.14
N ASN A 62 1.01 -16.76 1.80
CA ASN A 62 -0.41 -16.92 1.51
C ASN A 62 -1.01 -15.77 0.70
N ARG A 63 -0.21 -14.83 0.15
CA ARG A 63 -0.74 -13.98 -0.92
C ARG A 63 -0.96 -14.86 -2.13
N GLY A 64 -2.21 -15.18 -2.41
CA GLY A 64 -2.61 -15.61 -3.74
C GLY A 64 -2.03 -14.62 -4.74
N SER A 65 -1.30 -15.11 -5.72
CA SER A 65 -0.89 -14.26 -6.84
C SER A 65 -2.18 -13.76 -7.48
N TYR A 66 -2.39 -12.44 -7.51
CA TYR A 66 -3.54 -11.87 -8.19
C TYR A 66 -3.55 -12.37 -9.63
N ARG A 67 -4.55 -13.20 -9.96
CA ARG A 67 -4.81 -13.71 -11.29
C ARG A 67 -6.05 -12.94 -11.76
N PRO A 68 -5.89 -11.88 -12.57
CA PRO A 68 -7.06 -11.21 -13.12
C PRO A 68 -7.89 -12.25 -13.88
N ALA A 69 -9.22 -12.14 -13.78
CA ALA A 69 -10.13 -12.96 -14.56
C ALA A 69 -9.68 -12.94 -16.03
N LYS A 70 -9.54 -14.13 -16.62
CA LYS A 70 -9.15 -14.21 -18.02
C LYS A 70 -10.36 -13.74 -18.83
N ALA A 71 -10.26 -12.56 -19.45
CA ALA A 71 -11.14 -12.26 -20.58
C ALA A 71 -11.01 -13.43 -21.57
N GLU A 72 -12.15 -13.96 -22.03
CA GLU A 72 -12.19 -15.09 -22.97
C GLU A 72 -11.38 -14.77 -24.24
N VAL A 73 -11.42 -13.51 -24.66
CA VAL A 73 -10.66 -12.99 -25.80
C VAL A 73 -9.52 -12.10 -25.31
N ARG A 74 -8.28 -12.45 -25.69
CA ARG A 74 -7.08 -11.64 -25.44
C ARG A 74 -6.63 -11.01 -26.75
N LEU A 75 -6.63 -9.68 -26.83
CA LEU A 75 -6.14 -8.94 -27.98
C LEU A 75 -4.62 -9.00 -28.11
N CYS A 76 -4.13 -8.99 -29.35
CA CYS A 76 -2.71 -8.89 -29.65
C CYS A 76 -2.20 -7.50 -29.28
N THR A 77 -1.17 -7.45 -28.43
CA THR A 77 -0.59 -6.20 -27.95
C THR A 77 0.05 -5.38 -29.07
N ALA A 78 0.60 -6.02 -30.11
CA ALA A 78 1.16 -5.32 -31.27
C ALA A 78 0.06 -4.58 -32.04
N VAL A 79 -1.03 -5.27 -32.38
CA VAL A 79 -2.18 -4.70 -33.09
C VAL A 79 -2.84 -3.59 -32.28
N VAL A 80 -3.02 -3.78 -30.98
CA VAL A 80 -3.57 -2.74 -30.07
C VAL A 80 -2.67 -1.50 -30.01
N GLN A 81 -1.35 -1.66 -30.19
CA GLN A 81 -0.40 -0.55 -30.25
C GLN A 81 -0.23 0.04 -31.66
N GLY A 82 -0.98 -0.43 -32.66
CA GLY A 82 -0.85 0.00 -34.06
C GLY A 82 0.43 -0.48 -34.73
N ARG A 83 1.07 -1.54 -34.22
CA ARG A 83 2.23 -2.19 -34.84
C ARG A 83 1.82 -3.47 -35.54
N GLU A 84 2.52 -3.82 -36.60
CA GLU A 84 2.35 -5.11 -37.27
C GLU A 84 2.70 -6.27 -36.33
N CYS A 85 1.86 -7.31 -36.35
CA CYS A 85 2.08 -8.50 -35.54
C CYS A 85 3.15 -9.38 -36.17
N LYS A 86 4.22 -9.67 -35.42
CA LYS A 86 5.31 -10.56 -35.87
C LYS A 86 4.87 -12.00 -36.16
N PHE A 87 3.71 -12.42 -35.63
CA PHE A 87 3.17 -13.76 -35.79
C PHE A 87 2.14 -13.86 -36.92
N GLY A 88 1.79 -12.75 -37.57
CA GLY A 88 0.75 -12.72 -38.61
C GLY A 88 -0.56 -13.36 -38.15
N ASP A 89 -1.17 -14.16 -39.01
CA ASP A 89 -2.46 -14.83 -38.75
C ASP A 89 -2.34 -16.03 -37.81
N GLY A 90 -1.13 -16.52 -37.53
CA GLY A 90 -0.86 -17.57 -36.56
C GLY A 90 -0.78 -17.06 -35.11
N CYS A 91 -1.17 -15.81 -34.84
CA CYS A 91 -1.08 -15.24 -33.52
C CYS A 91 -2.03 -15.94 -32.53
N LYS A 92 -1.52 -16.28 -31.34
CA LYS A 92 -2.35 -16.80 -30.23
C LYS A 92 -3.39 -15.78 -29.73
N TYR A 93 -3.20 -14.51 -30.07
CA TYR A 93 -4.02 -13.40 -29.62
C TYR A 93 -4.89 -12.89 -30.77
N SER A 94 -6.10 -12.44 -30.47
CA SER A 94 -7.02 -11.92 -31.49
C SER A 94 -6.51 -10.60 -32.08
N HIS A 95 -6.62 -10.46 -33.40
CA HIS A 95 -6.35 -9.22 -34.13
C HIS A 95 -7.61 -8.39 -34.38
N ASP A 96 -8.79 -8.97 -34.15
CA ASP A 96 -10.06 -8.30 -34.39
C ASP A 96 -10.47 -7.44 -33.18
N LEU A 97 -10.29 -6.13 -33.33
CA LEU A 97 -10.66 -5.13 -32.33
C LEU A 97 -12.18 -4.96 -32.23
N VAL A 98 -12.91 -5.16 -33.33
CA VAL A 98 -14.36 -4.97 -33.40
C VAL A 98 -15.05 -6.11 -32.66
N ALA A 99 -14.67 -7.35 -32.93
CA ALA A 99 -15.18 -8.51 -32.21
C ALA A 99 -14.84 -8.47 -30.72
N TYR A 100 -13.66 -7.95 -30.35
CA TYR A 100 -13.36 -7.78 -28.93
C TYR A 100 -14.31 -6.78 -28.26
N ARG A 101 -14.56 -5.64 -28.89
CA ARG A 101 -15.40 -4.59 -28.33
C ARG A 101 -16.87 -5.00 -28.19
N THR A 102 -17.38 -5.91 -29.02
CA THR A 102 -18.73 -6.48 -28.87
C THR A 102 -18.81 -7.49 -27.72
N THR A 103 -17.73 -8.20 -27.41
CA THR A 103 -17.66 -9.09 -26.23
C THR A 103 -17.46 -8.34 -24.92
N CYS A 104 -16.99 -7.09 -24.98
CA CYS A 104 -16.81 -6.27 -23.80
C CYS A 104 -18.16 -5.91 -23.18
N PRO A 105 -18.30 -5.99 -21.84
CA PRO A 105 -19.42 -5.39 -21.13
C PRO A 105 -19.55 -3.90 -21.47
N PRO A 106 -20.74 -3.31 -21.30
CA PRO A 106 -20.93 -1.87 -21.52
C PRO A 106 -19.99 -1.06 -20.63
N ASP A 107 -19.60 0.11 -21.13
CA ASP A 107 -18.73 1.03 -20.41
C ASP A 107 -19.35 1.45 -19.08
N LEU A 108 -18.50 1.73 -18.09
CA LEU A 108 -18.95 2.16 -16.77
C LEU A 108 -19.51 3.58 -16.72
N GLY A 109 -19.33 4.36 -17.79
CA GLY A 109 -19.81 5.74 -17.90
C GLY A 109 -19.30 6.43 -19.16
N GLU A 110 -19.73 7.67 -19.36
CA GLU A 110 -19.48 8.46 -20.58
C GLU A 110 -18.07 9.06 -20.66
N LEU A 111 -17.39 9.23 -19.53
CA LEU A 111 -16.10 9.91 -19.44
C LEU A 111 -15.05 9.02 -18.79
N CYS A 112 -13.94 8.80 -19.49
CA CYS A 112 -12.76 8.16 -18.91
C CYS A 112 -11.95 9.19 -18.10
N PRO A 113 -11.77 9.02 -16.77
CA PRO A 113 -11.02 9.97 -15.95
C PRO A 113 -9.56 10.13 -16.41
N ILE A 114 -8.93 9.02 -16.84
CA ILE A 114 -7.54 9.03 -17.31
C ILE A 114 -7.42 9.80 -18.62
N TYR A 115 -8.32 9.53 -19.57
CA TYR A 115 -8.33 10.19 -20.87
C TYR A 115 -8.66 11.68 -20.75
N SER A 116 -9.61 12.05 -19.88
CA SER A 116 -10.00 13.44 -19.68
C SER A 116 -8.85 14.31 -19.14
N VAL A 117 -7.98 13.75 -18.29
CA VAL A 117 -6.86 14.51 -17.70
C VAL A 117 -5.64 14.48 -18.62
N ASN A 118 -5.32 13.33 -19.21
CA ASN A 118 -4.06 13.14 -19.91
C ASN A 118 -4.19 13.30 -21.45
N GLY A 119 -5.41 13.37 -21.99
CA GLY A 119 -5.69 13.26 -23.43
C GLY A 119 -5.37 11.89 -24.03
N TYR A 120 -4.89 10.95 -23.20
CA TYR A 120 -4.47 9.60 -23.58
C TYR A 120 -4.69 8.65 -22.41
N CYS A 121 -5.18 7.45 -22.69
CA CYS A 121 -5.33 6.39 -21.70
C CYS A 121 -4.41 5.22 -22.00
N ARG A 122 -3.60 4.81 -21.02
CA ARG A 122 -2.69 3.66 -21.18
C ARG A 122 -3.40 2.36 -21.56
N PHE A 123 -4.67 2.23 -21.21
CA PHE A 123 -5.47 1.04 -21.49
C PHE A 123 -6.04 0.99 -22.92
N GLY A 124 -5.97 2.07 -23.71
CA GLY A 124 -6.34 1.96 -25.12
C GLY A 124 -7.79 1.53 -25.33
N VAL A 125 -7.96 0.58 -26.26
CA VAL A 125 -9.21 -0.09 -26.61
C VAL A 125 -9.69 -1.10 -25.56
N THR A 126 -8.85 -1.48 -24.59
CA THR A 126 -9.21 -2.41 -23.50
C THR A 126 -9.67 -1.68 -22.23
N CYS A 127 -9.78 -0.36 -22.28
CA CYS A 127 -10.31 0.41 -21.16
C CYS A 127 -11.81 0.14 -20.96
N ARG A 128 -12.26 0.17 -19.70
CA ARG A 128 -13.69 0.08 -19.32
C ARG A 128 -14.52 1.33 -19.63
N PHE A 129 -13.88 2.33 -20.22
CA PHE A 129 -14.46 3.58 -20.70
C PHE A 129 -14.04 3.77 -22.17
N GLY A 130 -14.01 2.69 -22.94
CA GLY A 130 -13.47 2.67 -24.30
C GLY A 130 -14.31 3.45 -25.30
N GLY A 131 -15.60 3.67 -25.01
CA GLY A 131 -16.52 4.59 -25.69
C GLY A 131 -16.13 6.05 -25.56
N ALA A 132 -15.62 6.45 -24.39
CA ALA A 132 -15.15 7.81 -24.13
C ALA A 132 -13.84 8.14 -24.86
N HIS A 133 -13.07 7.11 -25.25
CA HIS A 133 -11.91 7.26 -26.09
C HIS A 133 -12.40 7.39 -27.54
N GLY A 134 -12.24 8.57 -28.15
CA GLY A 134 -12.54 8.76 -29.57
C GLY A 134 -11.71 7.85 -30.50
N ALA A 135 -11.75 8.11 -31.81
CA ALA A 135 -11.13 7.23 -32.81
C ALA A 135 -9.61 7.00 -32.66
N SER A 136 -8.89 7.86 -31.94
CA SER A 136 -7.45 7.69 -31.72
C SER A 136 -7.06 8.00 -30.27
N ASN A 137 -6.78 6.96 -29.50
CA ASN A 137 -6.09 7.09 -28.21
C ASN A 137 -4.57 7.08 -28.46
N THR A 138 -4.10 8.12 -29.16
CA THR A 138 -2.69 8.24 -29.55
C THR A 138 -1.87 8.74 -28.35
N PRO A 139 -0.80 8.03 -27.95
CA PRO A 139 0.06 8.50 -26.88
C PRO A 139 0.69 9.85 -27.28
N PRO A 140 0.73 10.84 -26.38
CA PRO A 140 1.40 12.10 -26.64
C PRO A 140 2.90 11.86 -26.89
N ALA A 141 3.50 12.70 -27.75
CA ALA A 141 4.93 12.59 -28.11
C ALA A 141 5.86 12.65 -26.89
N GLN A 142 5.43 13.33 -25.82
CA GLN A 142 6.07 13.31 -24.51
C GLN A 142 5.17 12.53 -23.54
N PRO A 143 5.64 11.45 -22.93
CA PRO A 143 4.84 10.71 -21.96
C PRO A 143 4.57 11.59 -20.74
N VAL A 144 3.31 11.98 -20.55
CA VAL A 144 2.82 12.59 -19.30
C VAL A 144 2.67 11.49 -18.25
N ASP A 145 3.78 10.88 -17.84
CA ASP A 145 3.78 9.87 -16.80
C ASP A 145 3.70 10.55 -15.41
N SER A 146 2.55 11.16 -15.13
CA SER A 146 2.22 11.75 -13.82
C SER A 146 2.18 10.71 -12.69
N GLU A 147 2.02 9.42 -13.03
CA GLU A 147 2.04 8.30 -12.08
C GLU A 147 3.46 7.91 -11.66
N ARG A 148 4.49 8.34 -12.39
CA ARG A 148 5.88 8.03 -12.08
C ARG A 148 6.51 9.21 -11.33
N ASN A 149 6.61 9.09 -10.01
CA ASN A 149 7.46 9.96 -9.19
C ASN A 149 8.95 9.64 -9.42
N VAL A 150 9.42 9.89 -10.63
CA VAL A 150 10.83 9.72 -10.99
C VAL A 150 11.49 11.08 -10.83
N ALA A 151 12.20 11.24 -9.72
CA ALA A 151 13.11 12.36 -9.54
C ALA A 151 14.25 12.26 -10.57
N PRO A 152 14.66 13.39 -11.20
CA PRO A 152 15.79 13.41 -12.11
C PRO A 152 17.06 12.84 -11.44
N ALA A 153 17.91 12.15 -12.20
CA ALA A 153 19.14 11.54 -11.67
C ALA A 153 20.05 12.56 -10.96
N ALA A 154 20.10 13.79 -11.46
CA ALA A 154 20.82 14.89 -10.82
C ALA A 154 20.24 15.26 -9.45
N LEU A 155 18.91 15.33 -9.33
CA LEU A 155 18.22 15.62 -8.06
C LEU A 155 18.45 14.49 -7.04
N THR A 156 18.29 13.23 -7.46
CA THR A 156 18.53 12.08 -6.56
C THR A 156 19.99 12.01 -6.11
N SER A 157 20.94 12.39 -6.96
CA SER A 157 22.35 12.48 -6.59
C SER A 157 22.61 13.55 -5.54
N ARG A 158 22.02 14.75 -5.69
CA ARG A 158 22.11 15.84 -4.72
C ARG A 158 21.47 15.48 -3.38
N LEU A 159 20.31 14.81 -3.41
CA LEU A 159 19.63 14.32 -2.21
C LEU A 159 20.50 13.30 -1.45
N ARG A 160 21.10 12.33 -2.15
CA ARG A 160 21.99 11.32 -1.55
C ARG A 160 23.28 11.91 -1.00
N LYS A 161 23.77 13.00 -1.59
CA LYS A 161 24.96 13.73 -1.14
C LYS A 161 24.67 14.81 -0.10
N HIS A 162 23.41 14.95 0.34
CA HIS A 162 22.98 16.01 1.28
C HIS A 162 23.27 17.43 0.76
N GLU A 163 23.28 17.63 -0.56
CA GLU A 163 23.59 18.91 -1.23
C GLU A 163 22.31 19.66 -1.65
N TYR A 164 21.14 19.06 -1.42
CA TYR A 164 19.87 19.71 -1.73
C TYR A 164 19.48 20.68 -0.61
N ASP A 165 19.08 21.91 -1.00
CA ASP A 165 18.63 22.91 -0.03
C ASP A 165 17.18 22.61 0.41
N PHE A 166 17.00 22.35 1.70
CA PHE A 166 15.70 22.10 2.32
C PHE A 166 15.16 23.32 3.09
N SER A 167 15.71 24.53 2.89
CA SER A 167 15.30 25.76 3.58
C SER A 167 13.78 25.99 3.57
N GLY A 168 13.13 25.79 2.41
CA GLY A 168 11.67 25.89 2.26
C GLY A 168 10.89 24.83 3.04
N ALA A 169 11.34 23.57 2.99
CA ALA A 169 10.72 22.49 3.75
C ALA A 169 10.89 22.68 5.26
N ALA A 170 12.06 23.15 5.70
CA ALA A 170 12.35 23.47 7.08
C ALA A 170 11.47 24.62 7.59
N HIS A 171 11.19 25.63 6.75
CA HIS A 171 10.25 26.68 7.08
C HIS A 171 8.81 26.16 7.24
N ALA A 172 8.35 25.31 6.31
CA ALA A 172 7.02 24.70 6.39
C ALA A 172 6.85 23.81 7.64
N LEU A 173 7.88 23.04 8.00
CA LEU A 173 7.86 22.22 9.22
C LEU A 173 7.77 23.09 10.47
N ARG A 174 8.57 24.18 10.56
CA ARG A 174 8.47 25.13 11.68
C ARG A 174 7.07 25.76 11.81
N GLN A 175 6.45 26.11 10.69
CA GLN A 175 5.09 26.64 10.69
C GLN A 175 4.08 25.59 11.15
N TRP A 176 4.23 24.34 10.69
CA TRP A 176 3.36 23.24 11.09
C TRP A 176 3.50 22.91 12.59
N ASP A 177 4.73 22.91 13.11
CA ASP A 177 5.00 22.71 14.54
C ASP A 177 4.34 23.80 15.39
N ALA A 178 4.48 25.08 15.01
CA ALA A 178 3.85 26.20 15.71
C ALA A 178 2.31 26.10 15.73
N ILE A 179 1.69 25.67 14.63
CA ILE A 179 0.22 25.46 14.57
C ILE A 179 -0.20 24.34 15.52
N ASN A 180 0.59 23.26 15.63
CA ASN A 180 0.26 22.12 16.47
C ASN A 180 0.63 22.29 17.95
N GLU A 181 1.53 23.20 18.30
CA GLU A 181 1.77 23.58 19.69
C GLU A 181 0.48 24.10 20.34
N HIS A 182 -0.33 24.87 19.61
CA HIS A 182 -1.65 25.33 20.08
C HIS A 182 -2.73 24.23 20.10
N ARG A 183 -2.47 23.08 19.46
CA ARG A 183 -3.39 21.94 19.40
C ARG A 183 -3.06 20.85 20.43
N LYS A 184 -1.91 20.94 21.12
CA LYS A 184 -1.63 20.07 22.27
C LYS A 184 -2.66 20.39 23.37
N PRO A 185 -3.48 19.41 23.81
CA PRO A 185 -4.30 19.63 24.98
C PRO A 185 -3.36 19.97 26.14
N SER A 186 -3.67 21.04 26.88
CA SER A 186 -2.93 21.36 28.09
C SER A 186 -2.99 20.13 29.00
N GLU A 187 -1.86 19.71 29.58
CA GLU A 187 -1.75 18.50 30.42
C GLU A 187 -2.72 18.52 31.62
N GLY A 188 -3.39 19.64 31.90
CA GLY A 188 -4.46 19.77 32.89
C GLY A 188 -5.90 19.52 32.39
N GLN A 189 -6.16 19.48 31.08
CA GLN A 189 -7.51 19.26 30.53
C GLN A 189 -7.85 17.78 30.32
N GLU A 190 -6.86 16.90 30.12
CA GLU A 190 -7.10 15.45 29.99
C GLU A 190 -7.51 14.82 31.33
N ALA A 191 -6.94 15.28 32.45
CA ALA A 191 -7.35 14.85 33.79
C ALA A 191 -8.78 15.33 34.14
N GLY A 192 -9.14 16.56 33.74
CA GLY A 192 -10.48 17.11 33.95
C GLY A 192 -11.55 16.41 33.11
N ALA A 193 -11.25 16.07 31.85
CA ALA A 193 -12.17 15.36 30.97
C ALA A 193 -12.37 13.90 31.39
N ALA A 194 -11.31 13.21 31.85
CA ALA A 194 -11.41 11.85 32.38
C ALA A 194 -12.18 11.80 33.71
N ALA A 195 -11.97 12.75 34.62
CA ALA A 195 -12.72 12.84 35.87
C ALA A 195 -14.20 13.19 35.66
N ALA A 196 -14.52 14.09 34.70
CA ALA A 196 -15.89 14.43 34.35
C ALA A 196 -16.63 13.25 33.68
N ALA A 197 -15.95 12.48 32.81
CA ALA A 197 -16.52 11.28 32.19
C ALA A 197 -16.79 10.16 33.22
N GLN A 198 -15.91 9.99 34.21
CA GLN A 198 -16.09 9.03 35.30
C GLN A 198 -17.22 9.45 36.26
N ALA A 199 -17.35 10.75 36.55
CA ALA A 199 -18.45 11.29 37.36
C ALA A 199 -19.82 11.15 36.67
N ALA A 200 -19.88 11.37 35.35
CA ALA A 200 -21.09 11.16 34.57
C ALA A 200 -21.49 9.68 34.49
N ALA A 201 -20.52 8.76 34.39
CA ALA A 201 -20.78 7.32 34.40
C ALA A 201 -21.29 6.82 35.77
N ALA A 202 -20.78 7.36 36.88
CA ALA A 202 -21.25 7.01 38.23
C ALA A 202 -22.67 7.52 38.51
N GLN A 203 -23.04 8.70 37.99
CA GLN A 203 -24.40 9.24 38.11
C GLN A 203 -25.43 8.46 37.30
N ALA A 204 -25.04 7.90 36.14
CA ALA A 204 -25.90 7.04 35.33
C ALA A 204 -26.17 5.66 35.98
N GLN A 205 -25.24 5.16 36.80
CA GLN A 205 -25.40 3.88 37.51
C GLN A 205 -26.25 4.00 38.79
N ALA A 206 -26.37 5.20 39.37
CA ALA A 206 -27.22 5.44 40.54
C ALA A 206 -28.71 5.63 40.20
N GLY A 207 -29.06 5.84 38.93
CA GLY A 207 -30.44 6.05 38.47
C GLY A 207 -31.15 4.80 37.91
N ALA A 208 -30.55 3.61 38.03
CA ALA A 208 -31.10 2.35 37.49
C ALA A 208 -31.57 1.37 38.59
N SER A 209 -31.73 1.86 39.82
CA SER A 209 -32.15 1.08 41.00
C SER A 209 -33.36 1.75 41.69
N ASP A 210 -34.46 1.90 40.96
CA ASP A 210 -35.79 2.19 41.52
C ASP A 210 -36.80 1.22 40.87
#